data_AF-A0A7V3U4R5-F1
#
_entry.id   AF-A0A7V3U4R5-F1
#
_cell.length_a   1.000
_cell.length_b   1.000
_cell.length_c   1.000
_cell.angle_alpha   90.00
_cell.angle_beta   90.00
_cell.angle_gamma   90.00
#
_symmetry.space_group_name_H-M   'P 1'
#
loop_
_entity.id
_entity.type
_entity.pdbx_description
1 polymer ?
#
loop_
_entity_poly.entity_id
_entity_poly.type
_entity_poly.pdbx_seq_one_letter_code
_entity_poly.pdbx_strand_id
1 'polypeptide(L)'
;NRFRVVVEQFQTTSHTAEALHRLVEAYLSLGLDEEAQTAGAILGHNFKSTEWYKDSYRLLTGKGLEPKVRGKNWLATIYRQMIKGEWL
;
A
#
# COMPACT_ATOMS: atom_id res chain seq x y z
N ASN A 1 -1.80 15.15 -4.46
CA ASN A 1 -2.54 13.86 -4.50
C ASN A 1 -3.16 13.61 -3.14
N ARG A 2 -4.51 13.61 -3.01
CA ARG A 2 -5.23 13.58 -1.72
C ARG A 2 -5.03 12.30 -0.92
N PHE A 3 -4.70 11.19 -1.59
CA PHE A 3 -4.46 9.90 -0.94
C PHE A 3 -3.14 9.85 -0.15
N ARG A 4 -2.14 10.64 -0.55
CA ARG A 4 -0.85 10.73 0.14
C ARG A 4 -1.00 11.30 1.56
N VAL A 5 -1.79 12.37 1.67
CA VAL A 5 -2.07 13.03 2.97
C VAL A 5 -2.76 12.06 3.92
N VAL A 6 -3.70 11.25 3.43
CA VAL A 6 -4.43 10.28 4.26
C VAL A 6 -3.49 9.19 4.81
N VAL A 7 -2.61 8.63 3.97
CA VAL A 7 -1.65 7.61 4.39
C VAL A 7 -0.59 8.17 5.34
N GLU A 8 -0.14 9.41 5.11
CA GLU A 8 0.83 10.08 5.98
C GLU A 8 0.21 10.50 7.33
N GLN A 9 -1.07 10.90 7.38
CA GLN A 9 -1.68 11.49 8.58
C GLN A 9 -2.52 10.54 9.44
N PHE A 10 -3.03 9.42 8.93
CA PHE A 10 -4.02 8.58 9.65
C PHE A 10 -3.59 7.13 9.87
N GLN A 11 -2.32 6.92 10.23
CA GLN A 11 -1.61 5.64 10.24
C GLN A 11 -2.29 4.42 10.92
N THR A 12 -3.33 4.58 11.75
CA THR A 12 -3.96 3.48 12.52
C THR A 12 -5.48 3.35 12.39
N THR A 13 -6.15 4.10 11.51
CA THR A 13 -7.63 4.03 11.40
C THR A 13 -8.09 3.10 10.27
N SER A 14 -9.33 2.59 10.36
CA SER A 14 -9.98 1.79 9.31
C SER A 14 -9.99 2.48 7.94
N HIS A 15 -9.96 3.83 7.91
CA HIS A 15 -9.88 4.62 6.68
C HIS A 15 -8.55 4.48 5.94
N THR A 16 -7.46 4.17 6.66
CA THR A 16 -6.15 3.98 6.03
C THR A 16 -6.08 2.66 5.28
N ALA A 17 -6.74 1.61 5.78
CA ALA A 17 -6.85 0.35 5.06
C ALA A 17 -7.60 0.52 3.73
N GLU A 18 -8.73 1.23 3.74
CA GLU A 18 -9.47 1.55 2.51
C GLU A 18 -8.64 2.43 1.57
N ALA A 19 -7.99 3.49 2.06
CA ALA A 19 -7.18 4.38 1.24
C ALA A 19 -6.02 3.64 0.55
N LEU A 20 -5.35 2.73 1.27
CA LEU A 20 -4.29 1.90 0.69
C LEU A 20 -4.85 0.93 -0.35
N HIS A 21 -6.03 0.35 -0.13
CA HIS A 21 -6.70 -0.47 -1.15
C HIS A 21 -7.03 0.35 -2.41
N ARG A 22 -7.58 1.56 -2.27
CA ARG A 22 -7.84 2.47 -3.41
C ARG A 22 -6.56 2.83 -4.18
N LEU A 23 -5.44 2.96 -3.49
CA LEU A 23 -4.14 3.15 -4.14
C LEU A 23 -3.73 1.92 -4.95
N VAL A 24 -3.92 0.70 -4.43
CA VAL A 24 -3.68 -0.54 -5.20
C VAL A 24 -4.52 -0.55 -6.48
N GLU A 25 -5.82 -0.29 -6.39
CA GLU A 25 -6.71 -0.24 -7.56
C GLU A 25 -6.22 0.81 -8.58
N ALA A 26 -5.99 2.05 -8.12
CA ALA A 26 -5.59 3.15 -8.99
C ALA A 26 -4.25 2.88 -9.69
N TYR A 27 -3.26 2.35 -8.97
CA TYR A 27 -1.96 2.03 -9.55
C TYR A 27 -2.03 0.89 -10.56
N LEU A 28 -2.81 -0.17 -10.28
CA LEU A 28 -3.04 -1.23 -11.24
C LEU A 28 -3.75 -0.73 -12.51
N SER A 29 -4.71 0.19 -12.38
CA SER A 29 -5.38 0.80 -13.54
C SER A 29 -4.45 1.68 -14.38
N LEU A 30 -3.41 2.26 -13.77
CA LEU A 30 -2.41 3.09 -14.43
C LEU A 30 -1.21 2.30 -14.96
N GLY A 31 -1.13 0.98 -14.72
CA GLY A 31 0.03 0.15 -15.07
C GLY A 31 1.25 0.40 -14.17
N LEU A 32 1.05 0.97 -12.99
CA LEU A 32 2.09 1.26 -12.00
C LEU A 32 2.23 0.08 -11.03
N ASP A 33 2.70 -1.05 -11.55
CA ASP A 33 2.71 -2.32 -10.82
C ASP A 33 3.63 -2.31 -9.59
N GLU A 34 4.73 -1.56 -9.59
CA GLU A 34 5.63 -1.47 -8.44
C GLU A 34 5.00 -0.69 -7.27
N GLU A 35 4.31 0.41 -7.58
CA GLU A 35 3.56 1.21 -6.63
C GLU A 35 2.38 0.42 -6.05
N ALA A 36 1.66 -0.33 -6.91
CA ALA A 36 0.57 -1.20 -6.48
C ALA A 36 1.04 -2.27 -5.49
N GLN A 37 2.13 -2.98 -5.81
CA GLN A 37 2.71 -3.98 -4.93
C GLN A 37 3.17 -3.37 -3.60
N THR A 38 3.77 -2.18 -3.64
CA THR A 38 4.23 -1.47 -2.43
C THR A 38 3.07 -1.01 -1.55
N ALA A 39 1.99 -0.47 -2.13
CA ALA A 39 0.78 -0.12 -1.39
C ALA A 39 0.14 -1.37 -0.74
N GLY A 40 0.09 -2.49 -1.47
CA GLY A 40 -0.38 -3.78 -0.94
C GLY A 40 0.51 -4.33 0.18
N ALA A 41 1.82 -4.11 0.11
CA ALA A 41 2.76 -4.50 1.16
C ALA A 41 2.54 -3.70 2.45
N ILE A 42 2.36 -2.38 2.35
CA ILE A 42 2.04 -1.51 3.50
C ILE A 42 0.70 -1.94 4.13
N LEU A 43 -0.29 -2.21 3.29
CA LEU A 43 -1.60 -2.68 3.74
C LEU A 43 -1.51 -4.04 4.45
N GLY A 44 -0.76 -4.99 3.90
CA GLY A 44 -0.55 -6.31 4.50
C GLY A 44 0.26 -6.30 5.79
N HIS A 45 1.09 -5.28 6.01
CA HIS A 45 1.85 -5.14 7.24
C HIS A 45 0.97 -4.68 8.41
N ASN A 46 0.15 -3.65 8.20
CA ASN A 46 -0.63 -3.00 9.27
C ASN A 46 -2.08 -3.49 9.39
N PHE A 47 -2.66 -4.03 8.30
CA PHE A 47 -4.10 -4.28 8.20
C PHE A 47 -4.44 -5.67 7.63
N LYS A 48 -3.58 -6.68 7.88
CA LYS A 48 -3.70 -8.03 7.33
C LYS A 48 -5.04 -8.73 7.61
N SER A 49 -5.72 -8.39 8.70
CA SER A 49 -7.02 -8.97 9.09
C SER A 49 -8.22 -8.34 8.38
N THR A 50 -8.03 -7.20 7.69
CA THR A 50 -9.12 -6.45 7.05
C THR A 50 -9.56 -7.07 5.73
N GLU A 51 -10.80 -6.80 5.32
CA GLU A 51 -11.30 -7.14 3.98
C GLU A 51 -10.50 -6.45 2.88
N TRP A 52 -10.10 -5.19 3.11
CA TRP A 52 -9.29 -4.41 2.19
C TRP A 52 -7.97 -5.10 1.82
N TYR A 53 -7.31 -5.74 2.78
CA TYR A 53 -6.13 -6.54 2.48
C TYR A 53 -6.47 -7.77 1.63
N LYS A 54 -7.53 -8.51 1.98
CA LYS A 54 -7.94 -9.71 1.23
C LYS A 54 -8.26 -9.37 -0.23
N ASP A 55 -8.95 -8.26 -0.47
CA ASP A 55 -9.33 -7.81 -1.80
C ASP A 55 -8.10 -7.32 -2.58
N SER A 56 -7.24 -6.52 -1.96
CA SER A 56 -5.98 -6.08 -2.59
C SER A 56 -5.06 -7.24 -2.92
N TYR A 57 -4.98 -8.25 -2.05
CA TYR A 57 -4.21 -9.46 -2.30
C TYR A 57 -4.73 -10.18 -3.54
N ARG A 58 -6.06 -10.38 -3.67
CA ARG A 58 -6.65 -11.01 -4.86
C ARG A 58 -6.39 -10.21 -6.12
N LEU A 59 -6.48 -8.88 -6.08
CA LEU A 59 -6.18 -8.01 -7.23
C LEU A 59 -4.74 -8.18 -7.72
N LEU A 60 -3.77 -8.19 -6.80
CA LEU A 60 -2.35 -8.35 -7.12
C LEU A 60 -2.07 -9.77 -7.65
N THR A 61 -2.46 -10.80 -6.91
CA THR A 61 -2.18 -12.18 -7.31
C THR A 61 -2.90 -12.59 -8.58
N GLY A 62 -4.10 -12.04 -8.84
CA GLY A 62 -4.84 -12.23 -10.08
C GLY A 62 -4.10 -11.70 -11.32
N LYS A 63 -3.14 -10.79 -11.13
CA LYS A 63 -2.26 -10.26 -12.19
C LYS A 63 -0.85 -10.88 -12.16
N GLY A 64 -0.61 -11.91 -11.34
CA GLY A 64 0.72 -12.51 -11.16
C GLY A 64 1.69 -11.66 -10.35
N LEU A 65 1.18 -10.67 -9.61
CA LEU A 65 1.96 -9.78 -8.74
C LEU A 65 1.89 -10.23 -7.27
N GLU A 66 2.79 -9.70 -6.44
CA GLU A 66 2.87 -10.01 -5.00
C GLU A 66 2.91 -8.71 -4.16
N PRO A 67 2.30 -8.66 -2.97
CA PRO A 67 2.32 -7.48 -2.10
C PRO A 67 3.70 -7.30 -1.44
N LYS A 68 4.68 -6.88 -2.23
CA LYS A 68 6.07 -6.70 -1.84
C LYS A 68 6.52 -5.28 -2.15
N VAL A 69 7.28 -4.68 -1.25
CA VAL A 69 7.88 -3.36 -1.48
C VAL A 69 8.82 -3.43 -2.67
N ARG A 70 8.55 -2.58 -3.68
CA ARG A 70 9.30 -2.48 -4.94
C ARG A 70 9.61 -1.00 -5.25
N GLY A 71 10.58 -0.77 -6.12
CA GLY A 71 10.94 0.57 -6.58
C GLY A 71 11.59 1.50 -5.53
N LYS A 72 11.88 2.74 -5.95
CA LYS A 72 12.42 3.84 -5.12
C LYS A 72 11.45 5.03 -5.07
N ASN A 73 10.16 4.75 -4.89
CA ASN A 73 9.12 5.77 -4.85
C ASN A 73 8.80 6.21 -3.41
N TRP A 74 7.91 7.20 -3.28
CA TRP A 74 7.51 7.77 -1.99
C TRP A 74 6.87 6.74 -1.05
N LEU A 75 6.14 5.72 -1.56
CA LEU A 75 5.57 4.66 -0.73
C LEU A 75 6.67 3.76 -0.14
N ALA A 76 7.72 3.46 -0.92
CA ALA A 76 8.87 2.74 -0.41
C ALA A 76 9.60 3.54 0.69
N THR A 77 9.62 4.87 0.60
CA THR A 77 10.14 5.75 1.65
C THR A 77 9.27 5.72 2.91
N ILE A 78 7.95 5.82 2.77
CA ILE A 78 7.01 5.69 3.91
C ILE A 78 7.15 4.33 4.60
N TYR A 79 7.25 3.25 3.82
CA TYR A 79 7.47 1.91 4.37
C TYR A 79 8.76 1.85 5.21
N ARG A 80 9.88 2.40 4.73
CA ARG A 80 11.13 2.43 5.51
C ARG A 80 11.00 3.24 6.80
N GLN A 81 10.42 4.43 6.73
CA GLN A 81 10.27 5.30 7.90
C GLN A 81 9.33 4.70 8.95
N MET A 82 8.16 4.22 8.54
CA MET A 82 7.14 3.73 9.47
C MET A 82 7.41 2.31 9.99
N ILE A 83 7.86 1.40 9.11
CA ILE A 83 7.94 -0.03 9.44
C ILE A 83 9.35 -0.43 9.88
N LYS A 84 10.40 0.16 9.28
CA LYS A 84 11.78 -0.13 9.68
C LYS A 84 12.34 0.81 10.74
N GLY A 85 11.63 1.91 11.05
CA GLY A 85 12.10 2.91 12.02
C GLY A 85 13.34 3.65 11.54
N GLU A 86 13.60 3.68 10.23
CA GLU A 86 14.73 4.40 9.62
C GLU A 86 14.39 5.90 9.55
N TRP A 87 14.53 6.60 10.68
CA TRP A 87 14.48 8.05 10.77
C TRP A 87 15.91 8.58 10.64
N LEU A 88 16.28 9.04 9.43
CA LEU A 88 17.54 9.69 9.02
C LEU A 88 18.83 9.25 9.75
#